data_AF-A0AAP8HUY2-F1
#
_entry.id   AF-A0AAP8HUY2-F1
#
_cell.length_a   1.000
_cell.length_b   1.000
_cell.length_c   1.000
_cell.angle_alpha   90.00
_cell.angle_beta   90.00
_cell.angle_gamma   90.00
#
_symmetry.space_group_name_H-M   'P 1'
#
loop_
_entity.id
_entity.type
_entity.pdbx_description
1 polymer ?
#
loop_
_entity_poly.entity_id
_entity_poly.type
_entity_poly.pdbx_seq_one_letter_code
_entity_poly.pdbx_strand_id
1 'polypeptide(L)'
;RYPELEVVVPLVNAKRREQFERIKAEVAPDLTVHLLNGQGREAMIASDAALLASGTAALECMLAKCPMVVGYRMKPFTFWLAQKLVKTPYVSLPNLLAGREIVTELLQHDCVPDKLAAAVMPLLEESPETEALKHTFLTLHQSIRCGADEQA
;
A
#
# COMPACT_ATOMS: atom_id res chain seq x y z
N ARG A 1 -6.47 -20.05 -3.57
CA ARG A 1 -5.10 -20.28 -3.04
C ARG A 1 -5.06 -20.06 -1.54
N TYR A 2 -5.67 -18.98 -1.01
CA TYR A 2 -5.76 -18.74 0.45
C TYR A 2 -7.24 -18.68 0.88
N PRO A 3 -7.86 -19.81 1.25
CA PRO A 3 -9.27 -19.83 1.66
C PRO A 3 -9.50 -19.17 3.03
N GLU A 4 -8.46 -19.09 3.86
CA GLU A 4 -8.50 -18.51 5.21
C GLU A 4 -7.90 -17.09 5.24
N LEU A 5 -7.78 -16.43 4.08
CA LEU A 5 -7.23 -15.07 4.01
C LEU A 5 -8.15 -14.08 4.73
N GLU A 6 -7.61 -13.42 5.73
CA GLU A 6 -8.27 -12.29 6.40
C GLU A 6 -8.03 -11.00 5.61
N VAL A 7 -9.11 -10.29 5.27
CA VAL A 7 -9.04 -9.03 4.51
C VAL A 7 -9.49 -7.89 5.40
N VAL A 8 -8.56 -7.00 5.76
CA VAL A 8 -8.83 -5.84 6.63
C VAL A 8 -8.84 -4.55 5.81
N VAL A 9 -9.87 -3.73 5.97
CA VAL A 9 -10.08 -2.49 5.20
C VAL A 9 -10.24 -1.31 6.16
N PRO A 10 -9.15 -0.60 6.48
CA PRO A 10 -9.21 0.62 7.29
C PRO A 10 -9.78 1.80 6.49
N LEU A 11 -10.83 2.43 7.02
CA LEU A 11 -11.59 3.49 6.37
C LEU A 11 -11.47 4.79 7.16
N VAL A 12 -10.91 5.83 6.54
CA VAL A 12 -10.53 7.09 7.20
C VAL A 12 -11.70 7.88 7.81
N ASN A 13 -12.94 7.70 7.31
CA ASN A 13 -14.14 8.32 7.88
C ASN A 13 -15.42 7.62 7.40
N ALA A 14 -16.55 7.99 8.03
CA ALA A 14 -17.87 7.43 7.74
C ALA A 14 -18.27 7.58 6.26
N LYS A 15 -17.97 8.72 5.62
CA LYS A 15 -18.30 8.95 4.20
C LYS A 15 -17.54 8.02 3.25
N ARG A 16 -16.28 7.69 3.57
CA ARG A 16 -15.50 6.70 2.80
C ARG A 16 -15.96 5.28 3.09
N ARG A 17 -16.37 4.98 4.32
CA ARG A 17 -16.98 3.69 4.69
C ARG A 17 -18.25 3.40 3.91
N GLU A 18 -19.22 4.30 3.94
CA GLU A 18 -20.48 4.15 3.20
C GLU A 18 -20.23 3.97 1.69
N GLN A 19 -19.29 4.75 1.14
CA GLN A 19 -18.89 4.60 -0.25
C GLN A 19 -18.31 3.21 -0.56
N PHE A 20 -17.45 2.68 0.31
CA PHE A 20 -16.84 1.36 0.15
C PHE A 20 -17.89 0.25 0.28
N GLU A 21 -18.74 0.31 1.30
CA GLU A 21 -19.82 -0.66 1.53
C GLU A 21 -20.77 -0.74 0.33
N ARG A 22 -21.14 0.40 -0.27
CA ARG A 22 -21.95 0.43 -1.50
C ARG A 22 -21.27 -0.28 -2.68
N ILE A 23 -20.00 0.03 -2.93
CA ILE A 23 -19.26 -0.61 -4.04
C ILE A 23 -19.10 -2.11 -3.76
N LYS A 24 -18.80 -2.50 -2.53
CA LYS A 24 -18.70 -3.92 -2.13
C LYS A 24 -20.01 -4.66 -2.37
N ALA A 25 -21.16 -4.07 -2.04
CA ALA A 25 -22.46 -4.70 -2.26
C ALA A 25 -22.73 -4.98 -3.74
N GLU A 26 -22.26 -4.11 -4.64
CA GLU A 26 -22.40 -4.28 -6.09
C GLU A 26 -21.37 -5.26 -6.69
N VAL A 27 -20.14 -5.28 -6.18
CA VAL A 27 -19.01 -5.99 -6.79
C VAL A 27 -18.72 -7.34 -6.14
N ALA A 28 -18.80 -7.43 -4.81
CA ALA A 28 -18.42 -8.59 -4.02
C ALA A 28 -19.26 -8.68 -2.72
N PRO A 29 -20.58 -8.90 -2.83
CA PRO A 29 -21.48 -8.90 -1.68
C PRO A 29 -21.09 -9.98 -0.65
N ASP A 30 -20.70 -11.15 -1.11
CA ASP A 30 -20.43 -12.33 -0.25
C ASP A 30 -18.99 -12.37 0.30
N LEU A 31 -18.10 -11.46 -0.14
CA LEU A 31 -16.73 -11.43 0.36
C LEU A 31 -16.70 -10.97 1.82
N THR A 32 -16.19 -11.80 2.72
CA THR A 32 -15.98 -11.42 4.13
C THR A 32 -14.76 -10.51 4.23
N VAL A 33 -14.92 -9.35 4.88
CA VAL A 33 -13.84 -8.38 5.14
C VAL A 33 -14.06 -7.71 6.51
N HIS A 34 -12.99 -7.30 7.17
CA HIS A 34 -13.00 -6.54 8.41
C HIS A 34 -12.95 -5.05 8.12
N LEU A 35 -14.08 -4.35 8.27
CA LEU A 35 -14.16 -2.91 8.05
C LEU A 35 -13.82 -2.14 9.32
N LEU A 36 -12.68 -1.43 9.32
CA LEU A 36 -12.22 -0.64 10.47
C LEU A 36 -12.50 0.85 10.26
N ASN A 37 -12.80 1.57 11.35
CA ASN A 37 -12.89 3.03 11.34
C ASN A 37 -11.54 3.62 11.75
N GLY A 38 -10.77 4.11 10.78
CA GLY A 38 -9.38 4.47 10.99
C GLY A 38 -8.51 3.23 11.20
N GLN A 39 -7.62 3.27 12.20
CA GLN A 39 -6.74 2.15 12.60
C GLN A 39 -5.87 1.59 11.45
N GLY A 40 -5.51 2.44 10.50
CA GLY A 40 -4.72 2.04 9.33
C GLY A 40 -3.36 1.49 9.73
N ARG A 41 -2.71 2.10 10.73
CA ARG A 41 -1.41 1.67 11.22
C ARG A 41 -1.46 0.28 11.86
N GLU A 42 -2.46 0.05 12.71
CA GLU A 42 -2.67 -1.24 13.37
C GLU A 42 -2.97 -2.33 12.34
N ALA A 43 -3.82 -2.03 11.35
CA ALA A 43 -4.08 -2.96 10.24
C ALA A 43 -2.80 -3.30 9.48
N MET A 44 -1.98 -2.30 9.13
CA MET A 44 -0.70 -2.53 8.45
C MET A 44 0.26 -3.38 9.28
N ILE A 45 0.37 -3.13 10.59
CA ILE A 45 1.25 -3.92 11.48
C ILE A 45 0.78 -5.38 11.58
N ALA A 46 -0.53 -5.62 11.55
CA ALA A 46 -1.12 -6.94 11.68
C ALA A 46 -1.16 -7.75 10.37
N SER A 47 -0.92 -7.12 9.21
CA SER A 47 -1.05 -7.75 7.91
C SER A 47 0.28 -8.28 7.35
N ASP A 48 0.21 -9.43 6.66
CA ASP A 48 1.35 -9.99 5.91
C ASP A 48 1.70 -9.15 4.68
N ALA A 49 0.69 -8.56 4.03
CA ALA A 49 0.85 -7.66 2.91
C ALA A 49 -0.24 -6.58 2.84
N ALA A 50 0.07 -5.47 2.19
CA ALA A 50 -0.87 -4.37 1.96
C ALA A 50 -1.01 -4.01 0.46
N LEU A 51 -2.24 -3.72 0.04
CA LEU A 51 -2.52 -3.11 -1.26
C LEU A 51 -3.00 -1.67 -1.07
N LEU A 52 -2.24 -0.71 -1.58
CA LEU A 52 -2.41 0.71 -1.25
C LEU A 52 -2.71 1.57 -2.46
N ALA A 53 -3.63 2.52 -2.30
CA ALA A 53 -3.96 3.52 -3.32
C ALA A 53 -3.22 4.86 -3.14
N SER A 54 -2.57 5.11 -2.01
CA SER A 54 -1.91 6.40 -1.73
C SER A 54 -0.41 6.25 -1.48
N GLY A 55 0.38 7.15 -2.06
CA GLY A 55 1.82 7.24 -1.79
C GLY A 55 2.17 7.66 -0.36
N THR A 56 1.28 8.36 0.35
CA THR A 56 1.49 8.72 1.76
C THR A 56 1.27 7.52 2.69
N ALA A 57 0.24 6.72 2.42
CA ALA A 57 -0.01 5.47 3.13
C ALA A 57 1.13 4.47 2.91
N ALA A 58 1.80 4.51 1.74
CA ALA A 58 2.97 3.69 1.46
C ALA A 58 4.14 3.97 2.43
N LEU A 59 4.33 5.22 2.86
CA LEU A 59 5.34 5.53 3.87
C LEU A 59 4.95 4.91 5.23
N GLU A 60 3.71 5.09 5.68
CA GLU A 60 3.24 4.51 6.95
C GLU A 60 3.35 2.98 6.94
N CYS A 61 3.04 2.34 5.80
CA CYS A 61 3.17 0.90 5.61
C CYS A 61 4.63 0.42 5.69
N MET A 62 5.57 1.18 5.10
CA MET A 62 7.00 0.92 5.20
C MET A 62 7.47 1.05 6.66
N LEU A 63 6.97 2.05 7.38
CA LEU A 63 7.25 2.23 8.81
C LEU A 63 6.68 1.08 9.64
N ALA A 64 5.53 0.53 9.27
CA ALA A 64 4.93 -0.66 9.86
C ALA A 64 5.62 -1.97 9.48
N LYS A 65 6.58 -1.96 8.54
CA LYS A 65 7.27 -3.16 8.02
C LYS A 65 6.34 -4.14 7.30
N CYS A 66 5.24 -3.65 6.76
CA CYS A 66 4.32 -4.47 5.98
C CYS A 66 4.70 -4.39 4.48
N PRO A 67 5.11 -5.51 3.84
CA PRO A 67 5.25 -5.61 2.39
C PRO A 67 4.04 -5.05 1.66
N MET A 68 4.26 -4.35 0.54
CA MET A 68 3.15 -3.66 -0.12
C MET A 68 3.25 -3.64 -1.65
N VAL A 69 2.08 -3.49 -2.27
CA VAL A 69 1.92 -3.10 -3.67
C VAL A 69 1.16 -1.77 -3.71
N VAL A 70 1.60 -0.85 -4.55
CA VAL A 70 0.93 0.44 -4.75
C VAL A 70 0.19 0.41 -6.09
N GLY A 71 -1.13 0.50 -6.05
CA GLY A 71 -2.00 0.54 -7.22
C GLY A 71 -2.70 1.87 -7.33
N TYR A 72 -2.49 2.63 -8.42
CA TYR A 72 -3.16 3.92 -8.59
C TYR A 72 -3.65 4.19 -10.00
N ARG A 73 -4.90 4.66 -10.10
CA ARG A 73 -5.55 5.08 -11.35
C ARG A 73 -6.17 6.46 -11.17
N MET A 74 -5.81 7.39 -12.04
CA MET A 74 -6.36 8.75 -12.04
C MET A 74 -6.94 9.09 -13.42
N LYS A 75 -7.54 10.27 -13.58
CA LYS A 75 -8.03 10.69 -14.90
C LYS A 75 -6.84 10.79 -15.87
N PRO A 76 -6.92 10.25 -17.11
CA PRO A 76 -5.78 10.18 -18.04
C PRO A 76 -5.11 11.53 -18.31
N PHE A 77 -5.90 12.59 -18.43
CA PHE A 77 -5.38 13.96 -18.62
C PHE A 77 -4.58 14.46 -17.41
N THR A 78 -5.07 14.21 -16.19
CA THR A 78 -4.36 14.55 -14.96
C THR A 78 -3.05 13.78 -14.85
N PHE A 79 -3.06 12.50 -15.22
CA PHE A 79 -1.84 11.68 -15.23
C PHE A 79 -0.80 12.20 -16.21
N TRP A 80 -1.21 12.51 -17.45
CA TRP A 80 -0.32 13.05 -18.48
C TRP A 80 0.34 14.37 -18.04
N LEU A 81 -0.42 15.25 -17.37
CA LEU A 81 0.13 16.49 -16.85
C LEU A 81 1.09 16.24 -15.68
N ALA A 82 0.73 15.34 -14.76
CA ALA A 82 1.59 14.95 -13.64
C ALA A 82 2.92 14.34 -14.12
N GLN A 83 2.90 13.46 -15.12
CA GLN A 83 4.12 12.88 -15.70
C GLN A 83 5.07 13.92 -16.29
N LYS A 84 4.54 15.03 -16.84
CA LYS A 84 5.39 16.11 -17.35
C LYS A 84 6.01 16.98 -16.26
N LEU A 85 5.41 17.01 -15.06
CA LEU A 85 5.87 17.83 -13.93
C LEU A 85 6.77 17.04 -12.98
N VAL A 86 6.52 15.74 -12.82
CA VAL A 86 7.27 14.85 -11.93
C VAL A 86 8.54 14.37 -12.63
N LYS A 87 9.70 14.67 -12.03
CA LYS A 87 11.03 14.27 -12.55
C LYS A 87 11.51 12.91 -12.04
N THR A 88 10.75 12.27 -11.16
CA THR A 88 11.13 11.01 -10.51
C THR A 88 10.49 9.82 -11.23
N PRO A 89 11.20 8.68 -11.36
CA PRO A 89 10.62 7.47 -11.93
C PRO A 89 9.61 6.78 -11.01
N TYR A 90 9.54 7.21 -9.74
CA TYR A 90 8.71 6.61 -8.69
C TYR A 90 7.67 7.58 -8.16
N VAL A 91 6.53 7.04 -7.73
CA VAL A 91 5.42 7.78 -7.10
C VAL A 91 5.36 7.52 -5.59
N SER A 92 5.71 6.32 -5.14
CA SER A 92 5.65 5.96 -3.73
C SER A 92 6.86 6.48 -2.95
N LEU A 93 6.63 6.94 -1.72
CA LEU A 93 7.70 7.41 -0.84
C LEU A 93 8.77 6.33 -0.54
N PRO A 94 8.44 5.04 -0.36
CA PRO A 94 9.47 4.00 -0.19
C PRO A 94 10.45 3.92 -1.36
N ASN A 95 9.97 3.93 -2.60
CA ASN A 95 10.83 3.87 -3.79
C ASN A 95 11.64 5.16 -3.97
N LEU A 96 11.03 6.31 -3.69
CA LEU A 96 11.72 7.60 -3.71
C LEU A 96 12.87 7.66 -2.69
N LEU A 97 12.64 7.20 -1.46
CA LEU A 97 13.67 7.13 -0.41
C LEU A 97 14.76 6.12 -0.73
N ALA A 98 14.40 4.99 -1.34
CA ALA A 98 15.36 3.96 -1.75
C ALA A 98 16.20 4.34 -2.98
N GLY A 99 15.73 5.30 -3.78
CA GLY A 99 16.32 5.63 -5.08
C GLY A 99 16.22 4.50 -6.11
N ARG A 100 15.42 3.45 -5.82
CA ARG A 100 15.18 2.28 -6.66
C ARG A 100 13.80 1.70 -6.38
N GLU A 101 13.30 0.86 -7.27
CA GLU A 101 12.06 0.12 -7.03
C GLU A 101 12.30 -0.96 -5.97
N ILE A 102 11.69 -0.78 -4.79
CA ILE A 102 11.62 -1.74 -3.69
C ILE A 102 10.20 -2.26 -3.45
N VAL A 103 9.19 -1.49 -3.86
CA VAL A 103 7.78 -1.89 -3.85
C VAL A 103 7.22 -1.77 -5.26
N THR A 104 6.40 -2.74 -5.67
CA THR A 104 5.78 -2.73 -7.00
C THR A 104 4.77 -1.59 -7.11
N GLU A 105 4.94 -0.74 -8.12
CA GLU A 105 4.01 0.33 -8.48
C GLU A 105 3.25 -0.02 -9.76
N LEU A 106 1.94 -0.27 -9.65
CA LEU A 106 1.06 -0.53 -10.79
C LEU A 106 0.20 0.70 -11.06
N LEU A 107 0.58 1.47 -12.09
CA LEU A 107 0.00 2.77 -12.37
C LEU A 107 -0.85 2.76 -13.66
N GLN A 108 -1.99 3.47 -13.62
CA GLN A 108 -2.90 3.66 -14.76
C GLN A 108 -3.34 2.35 -15.43
N HIS A 109 -2.74 2.02 -16.57
CA HIS A 109 -3.06 0.84 -17.39
C HIS A 109 -2.55 -0.46 -16.76
N ASP A 110 -1.53 -0.38 -15.89
CA ASP A 110 -1.03 -1.52 -15.13
C ASP A 110 -1.83 -1.76 -13.84
N CYS A 111 -2.60 -0.78 -13.38
CA CYS A 111 -3.47 -0.88 -12.22
C CYS A 111 -4.76 -1.67 -12.55
N VAL A 112 -4.61 -2.94 -12.89
CA VAL A 112 -5.70 -3.87 -13.24
C VAL A 112 -5.75 -5.05 -12.27
N PRO A 113 -6.93 -5.65 -12.01
CA PRO A 113 -7.12 -6.65 -10.96
C PRO A 113 -6.12 -7.80 -11.00
N ASP A 114 -5.89 -8.39 -12.18
CA ASP A 114 -5.00 -9.55 -12.32
C ASP A 114 -3.55 -9.23 -11.99
N LYS A 115 -3.06 -8.06 -12.40
CA LYS A 115 -1.69 -7.61 -12.08
C LYS A 115 -1.54 -7.28 -10.60
N LEU A 116 -2.55 -6.64 -10.00
CA LEU A 116 -2.57 -6.33 -8.56
C LEU A 116 -2.55 -7.62 -7.74
N ALA A 117 -3.42 -8.58 -8.08
CA ALA A 117 -3.46 -9.88 -7.42
C ALA A 117 -2.13 -10.63 -7.57
N ALA A 118 -1.57 -10.69 -8.78
CA ALA A 118 -0.30 -11.36 -9.04
C ALA A 118 0.88 -10.72 -8.29
N ALA A 119 0.86 -9.40 -8.08
CA ALA A 119 1.89 -8.69 -7.33
C ALA A 119 1.75 -8.85 -5.80
N VAL A 120 0.52 -8.94 -5.28
CA VAL A 120 0.26 -9.09 -3.84
C VAL A 120 0.47 -10.54 -3.39
N MET A 121 0.09 -11.53 -4.21
CA MET A 121 0.10 -12.94 -3.81
C MET A 121 1.44 -13.46 -3.26
N PRO A 122 2.61 -13.13 -3.84
CA PRO A 122 3.90 -13.56 -3.31
C PRO A 122 4.24 -12.91 -1.96
N LEU A 123 3.65 -11.74 -1.64
CA LEU A 123 3.90 -11.03 -0.40
C LEU A 123 3.13 -11.60 0.79
N LEU A 124 2.11 -12.44 0.53
CA LEU A 124 1.32 -13.12 1.55
C LEU A 124 2.02 -14.34 2.14
N GLU A 125 3.11 -14.81 1.51
CA GLU A 125 3.90 -15.95 2.00
C GLU A 125 5.17 -15.42 2.68
N GLU A 126 5.54 -15.99 3.82
CA GLU A 126 6.86 -15.73 4.39
C GLU A 126 7.94 -16.35 3.49
N SER A 127 8.70 -15.49 2.81
CA SER A 127 9.80 -15.89 1.96
C SER A 127 11.08 -15.10 2.27
N PRO A 128 12.27 -15.59 1.83
CA PRO A 128 13.51 -14.82 1.93
C PRO A 128 13.42 -13.44 1.28
N GLU A 129 12.65 -13.30 0.19
CA GLU A 129 12.41 -12.03 -0.49
C GLU A 129 11.56 -11.07 0.36
N THR A 130 10.48 -11.54 0.99
CA THR A 130 9.67 -10.70 1.88
C THR A 130 10.44 -10.28 3.11
N GLU A 131 11.28 -11.15 3.68
CA GLU A 131 12.13 -10.81 4.83
C GLU A 131 13.22 -9.79 4.45
N ALA A 132 13.86 -9.95 3.29
CA ALA A 132 14.81 -8.96 2.77
C ALA A 132 14.15 -7.60 2.51
N LEU A 133 12.89 -7.59 2.06
CA LEU A 133 12.12 -6.36 1.90
C LEU A 133 11.81 -5.69 3.24
N LYS A 134 11.35 -6.46 4.24
CA LYS A 134 11.12 -5.96 5.61
C LYS A 134 12.41 -5.38 6.22
N HIS A 135 13.54 -6.03 5.99
CA HIS A 135 14.86 -5.51 6.42
C HIS A 135 15.21 -4.20 5.71
N THR A 136 14.97 -4.11 4.40
CA THR A 136 15.15 -2.85 3.64
C THR A 136 14.29 -1.73 4.21
N PHE A 137 13.03 -2.01 4.56
CA PHE A 137 12.16 -1.04 5.22
C PHE A 137 12.68 -0.61 6.60
N LEU A 138 13.34 -1.51 7.35
CA LEU A 138 13.99 -1.17 8.62
C LEU A 138 15.15 -0.21 8.42
N THR A 139 16.02 -0.48 7.45
CA THR A 139 17.13 0.41 7.11
C THR A 139 16.65 1.80 6.69
N LEU A 140 15.62 1.87 5.82
CA LEU A 140 15.04 3.15 5.40
C LEU A 140 14.33 3.88 6.54
N HIS A 141 13.65 3.16 7.42
CA HIS A 141 13.08 3.77 8.62
C HIS A 141 14.17 4.40 9.49
N GLN A 142 15.27 3.70 9.73
CA GLN A 142 16.38 4.22 10.53
C GLN A 142 17.04 5.45 9.89
N SER A 143 17.18 5.49 8.55
CA SER A 143 17.82 6.61 7.88
C SER A 143 17.01 7.91 7.92
N ILE A 144 15.68 7.83 8.04
CA ILE A 144 14.79 9.00 8.14
C ILE A 144 14.41 9.36 9.58
N ARG A 145 14.96 8.67 10.60
CA ARG A 145 14.78 9.06 11.99
C ARG A 145 15.53 10.37 12.24
N CYS A 146 14.82 11.49 12.20
CA CYS A 146 15.37 12.83 12.46
C CYS A 146 15.64 13.14 13.95
N GLY A 147 15.94 12.14 14.81
CA GLY A 147 16.30 12.41 16.21
C GLY A 147 15.26 13.19 17.02
N ALA A 148 13.96 13.00 16.77
CA ALA A 148 12.91 13.74 17.47
C ALA A 148 12.93 13.56 19.01
N ASP A 149 13.50 12.45 19.49
CA ASP A 149 13.68 12.17 20.92
C ASP A 149 14.80 13.03 21.56
N GLU A 150 15.73 13.60 20.79
CA GLU A 150 16.82 14.47 21.30
C GLU A 150 16.44 15.96 21.35
N GLN A 151 15.26 16.33 20.83
CA GLN A 151 14.75 17.70 20.81
C GLN A 151 13.52 17.91 21.71
N ALA A 152 13.20 16.95 22.58
CA ALA A 152 12.11 17.01 23.57
C ALA A 152 12.64 17.30 24.98
#